data_AF-A0A5K1HHZ4-F1
#
_entry.id   AF-A0A5K1HHZ4-F1
#
_cell.length_a   1.000
_cell.length_b   1.000
_cell.length_c   1.000
_cell.angle_alpha   90.00
_cell.angle_beta   90.00
_cell.angle_gamma   90.00
#
_symmetry.space_group_name_H-M   'P 1'
#
loop_
_entity.id
_entity.type
_entity.pdbx_description
1 polymer ?
#
loop_
_entity_poly.entity_id
_entity_poly.type
_entity_poly.pdbx_seq_one_letter_code
_entity_poly.pdbx_strand_id
1 'polypeptide(L)' 'IAIHVGQCGIQVGNACWELFCLEHNISPAGHINQQTDNDSFQTFFSETGA' A
#
# COMPACT_ATOMS: atom_id res chain seq x y z
N ILE A 1 -7.33 1.61 -7.47
CA ILE A 1 -7.07 3.05 -7.79
C ILE A 1 -7.54 3.91 -6.61
N ALA A 2 -6.69 4.79 -6.08
CA ALA A 2 -7.03 5.74 -5.01
C ALA A 2 -6.58 7.15 -5.42
N ILE A 3 -7.48 8.14 -5.34
CA ILE A 3 -7.22 9.54 -5.70
C ILE A 3 -7.34 10.40 -4.44
N HIS A 4 -6.28 11.13 -4.12
CA HIS A 4 -6.20 12.00 -2.95
C HIS A 4 -6.08 13.45 -3.42
N VAL A 5 -7.00 14.32 -3.00
CA VAL A 5 -7.09 15.71 -3.49
C VAL A 5 -7.04 16.70 -2.33
N GLY A 6 -6.23 17.75 -2.49
CA GLY A 6 -6.06 18.81 -1.49
C GLY A 6 -5.23 18.39 -0.28
N GLN A 7 -4.78 19.36 0.52
CA GLN A 7 -3.81 19.13 1.60
C GLN A 7 -4.28 18.09 2.62
N CYS A 8 -5.55 18.15 3.04
CA CYS A 8 -6.12 17.17 3.96
C CYS A 8 -6.17 15.77 3.33
N GLY A 9 -6.65 15.68 2.07
CA GLY A 9 -6.74 14.41 1.35
C GLY A 9 -5.39 13.73 1.17
N ILE A 10 -4.33 14.49 0.89
CA ILE A 10 -2.97 13.95 0.80
C ILE A 10 -2.48 13.43 2.15
N GLN A 11 -2.66 14.17 3.25
CA GLN A 11 -2.20 13.72 4.57
C GLN A 11 -2.91 12.45 5.04
N VAL A 12 -4.23 12.40 4.86
CA VAL A 12 -5.02 11.20 5.17
C VAL A 12 -4.60 10.05 4.26
N GLY A 13 -4.44 10.30 2.96
CA GLY A 13 -3.98 9.31 2.00
C GLY A 13 -2.64 8.68 2.39
N ASN A 14 -1.66 9.49 2.82
CA ASN A 14 -0.36 9.00 3.28
C ASN A 14 -0.52 8.09 4.50
N ALA A 15 -1.28 8.51 5.51
CA ALA A 15 -1.51 7.69 6.71
C ALA A 15 -2.24 6.37 6.38
N CYS A 16 -3.22 6.41 5.47
CA CYS A 16 -3.89 5.20 5.00
C CYS A 16 -2.94 4.24 4.27
N TRP A 17 -2.07 4.75 3.40
CA TRP A 17 -1.09 3.93 2.70
C TRP A 17 -0.03 3.35 3.64
N GLU A 18 0.42 4.09 4.65
CA GLU A 18 1.31 3.55 5.69
C GLU A 18 0.66 2.35 6.40
N LEU A 19 -0.62 2.48 6.79
CA LEU A 19 -1.36 1.39 7.42
C LEU A 19 -1.53 0.19 6.48
N PHE A 20 -1.90 0.40 5.22
CA PHE A 20 -2.02 -0.68 4.23
C PHE A 20 -0.69 -1.40 4.01
N CYS A 21 0.42 -0.68 3.92
CA CYS A 21 1.75 -1.29 3.82
C CYS A 21 2.06 -2.15 5.06
N LEU A 22 1.74 -1.67 6.27
CA LEU A 22 1.96 -2.43 7.50
C LEU A 22 1.09 -3.68 7.59
N GLU A 23 -0.20 -3.59 7.26
CA GLU A 23 -1.14 -4.73 7.26
C GLU A 23 -0.70 -5.84 6.30
N HIS A 24 -0.10 -5.47 5.17
CA HIS A 24 0.38 -6.39 4.13
C HIS A 24 1.87 -6.73 4.23
N ASN A 25 2.55 -6.33 5.32
CA ASN A 25 3.99 -6.57 5.52
C ASN A 25 4.87 -6.05 4.37
N ILE A 26 4.46 -4.93 3.77
CA ILE A 26 5.20 -4.22 2.73
C ILE A 26 6.10 -3.20 3.42
N SER A 27 7.40 -3.30 3.14
CA SER A 27 8.39 -2.34 3.61
C SER A 27 8.19 -0.98 2.94
N PRO A 28 8.72 0.12 3.52
CA PRO A 28 8.75 1.42 2.86
C PRO A 28 9.48 1.42 1.50
N ALA A 29 10.33 0.41 1.24
CA ALA A 29 11.00 0.19 -0.03
C ALA A 29 10.11 -0.50 -1.10
N GLY A 30 8.89 -0.91 -0.74
CA GLY A 30 7.96 -1.61 -1.62
C GLY A 30 8.14 -3.13 -1.67
N HIS A 31 9.05 -3.71 -0.89
CA HIS A 31 9.25 -5.16 -0.81
C HIS A 31 8.30 -5.81 0.19
N ILE A 32 7.72 -6.95 -0.18
CA ILE A 32 6.92 -7.82 0.70
C ILE A 32 7.89 -8.64 1.56
N ASN A 33 7.91 -8.39 2.86
CA ASN A 33 8.83 -9.05 3.78
C ASN A 33 8.34 -10.43 4.26
N GLN A 34 7.03 -10.66 4.20
CA GLN A 34 6.41 -11.92 4.57
C GLN A 34 5.28 -12.18 3.58
N GLN A 35 5.33 -13.32 2.90
CA GLN A 35 4.32 -13.66 1.90
C GLN A 35 2.98 -13.85 2.61
N THR A 36 2.13 -12.82 2.59
CA THR A 36 0.75 -12.92 3.03
C THR A 36 -0.01 -13.70 1.97
N ASP A 37 -0.57 -14.85 2.36
CA ASP A 37 -1.23 -15.84 1.49
C ASP A 37 -2.57 -15.36 0.92
N ASN A 38 -2.74 -14.05 0.74
CA ASN A 38 -4.01 -13.41 0.46
C ASN A 38 -3.88 -12.50 -0.76
N ASP A 39 -4.29 -13.01 -1.93
CA ASP A 39 -4.34 -12.29 -3.21
C ASP A 39 -5.16 -10.99 -3.18
N SER A 40 -5.95 -10.75 -2.12
CA SER A 40 -6.74 -9.52 -1.98
C SER A 40 -5.92 -8.22 -2.02
N PHE A 41 -4.62 -8.27 -1.71
CA PHE A 41 -3.74 -7.08 -1.77
C PHE A 41 -3.58 -6.54 -3.21
N GLN A 42 -3.69 -7.40 -4.22
CA GLN A 42 -3.58 -7.01 -5.64
C GLN A 42 -4.73 -6.08 -6.10
N THR A 43 -5.77 -5.90 -5.28
CA THR A 43 -6.83 -4.91 -5.53
C THR A 43 -6.27 -3.48 -5.52
N PHE A 44 -5.27 -3.21 -4.67
CA PHE A 44 -4.73 -1.87 -4.44
C PHE A 44 -3.27 -1.73 -4.87
N PHE A 45 -2.48 -2.79 -4.78
CA PHE A 45 -1.07 -2.79 -5.16
C PHE A 45 -0.86 -3.39 -6.55
N SER A 46 0.26 -3.04 -7.18
CA SER A 46 0.72 -3.67 -8.41
C SER A 46 2.17 -4.09 -8.24
N GLU A 47 2.49 -5.29 -8.68
CA GLU A 47 3.85 -5.80 -8.65
C GLU A 47 4.68 -5.15 -9.75
N THR A 48 5.94 -4.85 -9.43
CA THR A 48 6.96 -4.53 -10.44
C THR A 48 7.71 -5.83 -10.75
N GLY A 49 8.06 -6.04 -12.02
CA GLY A 49 8.72 -7.28 -12.47
C GLY A 49 10.06 -7.54 -11.79
N ALA A 50 10.47 -8.82 -11.76
CA ALA A 50 11.75 -9.30 -11.22
C ALA A 50 12.96 -8.93 -12.09
#